data_AF-A0A7G9P3T3-F1
#
_entry.id   AF-A0A7G9P3T3-F1
#
_cell.length_a   1.000
_cell.length_b   1.000
_cell.length_c   1.000
_cell.angle_alpha   90.00
_cell.angle_beta   90.00
_cell.angle_gamma   90.00
#
_symmetry.space_group_name_H-M   'P 1'
#
loop_
_entity.id
_entity.type
_entity.pdbx_description
1 polymer ?
#
loop_
_entity_poly.entity_id
_entity_poly.type
_entity_poly.pdbx_seq_one_letter_code
_entity_poly.pdbx_strand_id
1 'polypeptide(L)'
;MVDRNSTEPPKPNDGLATFTVERDPLDFRGTGGVLHDLSAGYDDNDYLLIANGLQVLTHPLAENAALLADRGGDVSIIAHHDGTPSGLMLVRCGVLRTLPAAGFVDMKEQALPTIAKEHSVRVVELDHPSALPVRTLSDYMHALRTHHRRSKHAQTLQDPYAEDLQATYSLVEPGADVADTARIHDSVVLAGAKVHPDAILVRSLVCPDAIVGRGQRVVDRVVGPTRAAVSKRGEDAWA
;
A
#
# COMPACT_ATOMS: atom_id res chain seq x y z
N MET A 1 1.87 -1.85 -17.23
CA MET A 1 1.63 -0.64 -18.02
C MET A 1 0.97 0.38 -17.10
N VAL A 2 1.59 1.55 -16.90
CA VAL A 2 1.06 2.60 -16.03
C VAL A 2 -0.12 3.26 -16.74
N ASP A 3 -1.30 3.27 -16.10
CA ASP A 3 -2.45 4.00 -16.63
C ASP A 3 -2.18 5.51 -16.50
N ARG A 4 -1.81 6.15 -17.62
CA ARG A 4 -1.54 7.60 -17.66
C ARG A 4 -2.78 8.45 -17.39
N ASN A 5 -3.97 7.86 -17.50
CA ASN A 5 -5.26 8.53 -17.26
C ASN A 5 -5.80 8.30 -15.84
N SER A 6 -5.10 7.53 -15.00
CA SER A 6 -5.53 7.37 -13.60
C SER A 6 -5.54 8.72 -12.90
N THR A 7 -6.40 8.91 -11.92
CA THR A 7 -6.39 10.12 -11.10
C THR A 7 -5.07 10.20 -10.32
N GLU A 8 -4.48 11.40 -10.21
CA GLU A 8 -3.35 11.57 -9.30
C GLU A 8 -3.78 11.27 -7.85
N PRO A 9 -2.90 10.63 -7.05
CA PRO A 9 -3.17 10.45 -5.63
C PRO A 9 -3.39 11.82 -4.97
N PRO A 10 -4.37 11.93 -4.06
CA PRO A 10 -4.52 13.15 -3.28
C PRO A 10 -3.23 13.42 -2.50
N LYS A 11 -2.76 14.66 -2.55
CA LYS A 11 -1.59 15.09 -1.77
C LYS A 11 -1.97 15.17 -0.29
N PRO A 12 -1.19 14.60 0.64
CA PRO A 12 -1.34 14.91 2.05
C PRO A 12 -1.21 16.43 2.25
N ASN A 13 -2.15 17.05 2.96
CA ASN A 13 -2.18 18.49 3.20
C ASN A 13 -1.98 18.80 4.68
N ASP A 14 -0.97 18.17 5.29
CA ASP A 14 -0.65 18.33 6.72
C ASP A 14 0.50 19.32 6.96
N GLY A 15 1.20 19.75 5.91
CA GLY A 15 2.32 20.71 6.00
C GLY A 15 3.57 20.15 6.69
N LEU A 16 3.61 18.85 6.98
CA LEU A 16 4.72 18.22 7.71
C LEU A 16 5.92 17.89 6.82
N ALA A 17 5.69 17.70 5.51
CA ALA A 17 6.75 17.43 4.54
C ALA A 17 6.36 17.93 3.15
N THR A 18 7.38 18.23 2.32
CA THR A 18 7.17 18.46 0.89
C THR A 18 6.83 17.13 0.23
N PHE A 19 5.65 17.08 -0.41
CA PHE A 19 5.17 15.88 -1.10
C PHE A 19 4.97 16.16 -2.57
N THR A 20 5.62 15.35 -3.42
CA THR A 20 5.41 15.31 -4.86
C THR A 20 4.93 13.93 -5.27
N VAL A 21 4.08 13.90 -6.30
CA VAL A 21 3.77 12.66 -7.01
C VAL A 21 4.24 12.87 -8.43
N GLU A 22 5.05 11.94 -8.90
CA GLU A 22 5.57 11.95 -10.25
C GLU A 22 5.21 10.62 -10.91
N ARG A 23 4.71 10.70 -12.14
CA ARG A 23 4.55 9.53 -13.00
C ARG A 23 5.83 9.37 -13.77
N ASP A 24 6.36 8.15 -13.81
CA ASP A 24 7.52 7.85 -14.63
C ASP A 24 7.24 8.29 -16.08
N PRO A 25 8.03 9.24 -16.65
CA PRO A 25 7.78 9.75 -17.98
C PRO A 25 8.12 8.73 -19.09
N LEU A 26 8.92 7.71 -18.77
CA LEU A 26 9.43 6.74 -19.72
C LEU A 26 8.65 5.42 -19.66
N ASP A 27 8.24 4.92 -20.82
CA ASP A 27 7.67 3.57 -20.91
C ASP A 27 8.79 2.51 -20.83
N PHE A 28 8.49 1.37 -20.22
CA PHE A 28 9.39 0.20 -20.13
C PHE A 28 10.66 0.39 -19.30
N ARG A 29 10.58 1.23 -18.26
CA ARG A 29 11.63 1.34 -17.25
C ARG A 29 11.32 0.48 -16.03
N GLY A 30 12.32 -0.22 -15.51
CA GLY A 30 12.22 -0.91 -14.23
C GLY A 30 12.43 0.06 -13.07
N THR A 31 12.09 -0.36 -11.85
CA THR A 31 12.24 0.47 -10.63
C THR A 31 13.69 0.92 -10.40
N GLY A 32 14.69 0.12 -10.78
CA GLY A 32 16.10 0.49 -10.67
C GLY A 32 16.47 1.70 -11.53
N GLY A 33 15.89 1.82 -12.74
CA GLY A 33 16.13 2.96 -13.62
C GLY A 33 15.55 4.26 -13.04
N VAL A 34 14.35 4.22 -12.47
CA VAL A 34 13.75 5.39 -11.80
C VAL A 34 14.64 5.88 -10.67
N LEU A 35 15.15 4.94 -9.85
CA LEU A 35 16.03 5.26 -8.74
C LEU A 35 17.40 5.79 -9.18
N HIS A 36 17.94 5.29 -10.31
CA HIS A 36 19.15 5.83 -10.92
C HIS A 36 18.99 7.33 -11.22
N ASP A 37 17.93 7.72 -11.92
CA ASP A 37 17.71 9.12 -12.29
C ASP A 37 17.46 10.02 -11.08
N LEU A 38 16.63 9.55 -10.14
CA LEU A 38 16.36 10.29 -8.91
C LEU A 38 17.65 10.55 -8.13
N SER A 39 18.58 9.59 -8.11
CA SER A 39 19.85 9.75 -7.42
C SER A 39 20.77 10.80 -8.04
N ALA A 40 20.59 11.18 -9.31
CA ALA A 40 21.50 12.11 -10.01
C ALA A 40 21.57 13.51 -9.37
N GLY A 41 20.54 13.92 -8.63
CA GLY A 41 20.51 15.19 -7.90
C GLY A 41 21.19 15.17 -6.52
N TYR A 42 21.77 14.05 -6.09
CA TYR A 42 22.30 13.84 -4.74
C TYR A 42 23.77 13.39 -4.74
N ASP A 43 24.49 13.68 -3.66
CA ASP A 43 25.90 13.28 -3.50
C ASP A 43 26.04 11.76 -3.36
N ASP A 44 27.20 11.19 -3.73
CA ASP A 44 27.47 9.73 -3.68
C ASP A 44 27.17 9.12 -2.30
N ASN A 45 27.43 9.88 -1.25
CA ASN A 45 27.29 9.45 0.14
C ASN A 45 25.91 9.71 0.72
N ASP A 46 25.03 10.41 0.02
CA ASP A 46 23.64 10.59 0.43
C ASP A 46 22.89 9.26 0.38
N TYR A 47 21.80 9.18 1.14
CA TYR A 47 20.95 8.00 1.20
C TYR A 47 19.55 8.29 0.66
N LEU A 48 19.04 7.35 -0.13
CA LEU A 48 17.63 7.25 -0.47
C LEU A 48 16.98 6.14 0.34
N LEU A 49 15.95 6.51 1.11
CA LEU A 49 15.03 5.56 1.73
C LEU A 49 13.94 5.21 0.71
N ILE A 50 13.92 3.94 0.30
CA ILE A 50 13.03 3.43 -0.72
C ILE A 50 12.02 2.51 -0.06
N ALA A 51 10.74 2.75 -0.36
CA ALA A 51 9.63 1.98 0.17
C ALA A 51 8.69 1.53 -0.96
N ASN A 52 8.16 0.30 -0.84
CA ASN A 52 7.04 -0.11 -1.66
C ASN A 52 5.78 0.68 -1.26
N GLY A 53 5.08 1.27 -2.23
CA GLY A 53 3.85 2.02 -1.97
C GLY A 53 2.62 1.15 -1.62
N LEU A 54 2.63 -0.14 -1.97
CA LEU A 54 1.52 -1.07 -1.73
C LEU A 54 1.67 -1.83 -0.41
N GLN A 55 1.86 -1.10 0.69
CA GLN A 55 1.98 -1.67 2.04
C GLN A 55 1.56 -0.70 3.12
N VAL A 56 1.19 -1.23 4.29
CA VAL A 56 0.97 -0.47 5.52
C VAL A 56 2.10 -0.79 6.48
N LEU A 57 2.84 0.23 6.90
CA LEU A 57 3.88 0.06 7.92
C LEU A 57 3.25 -0.25 9.27
N THR A 58 3.79 -1.25 9.95
CA THR A 58 3.37 -1.59 11.31
C THR A 58 4.21 -0.82 12.33
N HIS A 59 5.45 -0.44 11.98
CA HIS A 59 6.36 0.35 12.81
C HIS A 59 6.58 1.75 12.20
N PRO A 60 6.88 2.78 13.03
CA PRO A 60 7.18 4.10 12.53
C PRO A 60 8.28 4.10 11.46
N LEU A 61 8.09 4.87 10.39
CA LEU A 61 9.05 4.94 9.29
C LEU A 61 10.44 5.39 9.77
N ALA A 62 10.48 6.37 10.68
CA ALA A 62 11.72 6.91 11.23
C ALA A 62 12.53 5.84 11.99
N GLU A 63 11.87 4.98 12.76
CA GLU A 63 12.54 3.88 13.49
C GLU A 63 13.10 2.84 12.51
N ASN A 64 12.33 2.43 11.50
CA ASN A 64 12.82 1.53 10.46
C ASN A 64 14.00 2.13 9.68
N ALA A 65 13.97 3.44 9.40
CA ALA A 65 15.05 4.14 8.73
C ALA A 65 16.32 4.18 9.59
N ALA A 66 16.19 4.45 10.90
CA ALA A 66 17.32 4.41 11.83
C ALA A 66 17.93 3.01 11.92
N LEU A 67 17.11 1.96 12.03
CA LEU A 67 17.58 0.57 12.03
C LEU A 67 18.40 0.22 10.78
N LEU A 68 17.95 0.69 9.61
CA LEU A 68 18.65 0.50 8.34
C LEU A 68 19.99 1.27 8.29
N ALA A 69 20.00 2.50 8.81
CA ALA A 69 21.18 3.36 8.86
C ALA A 69 22.26 2.82 9.80
N ASP A 70 21.87 2.34 10.99
CA ASP A 70 22.77 1.80 12.01
C ASP A 70 23.55 0.57 11.51
N ARG A 71 23.06 -0.14 10.48
CA ARG A 71 23.81 -1.24 9.85
C ARG A 71 24.97 -0.79 8.98
N GLY A 72 25.03 0.46 8.55
CA GLY A 72 26.18 1.04 7.86
C GLY A 72 26.51 0.39 6.51
N GLY A 73 25.54 -0.21 5.82
CA GLY A 73 25.72 -0.73 4.47
C GLY A 73 25.68 0.34 3.39
N ASP A 74 26.19 -0.01 2.20
CA ASP A 74 25.91 0.73 0.96
C ASP A 74 24.46 0.53 0.53
N VAL A 75 23.94 -0.66 0.82
CA VAL A 75 22.52 -0.99 0.83
C VAL A 75 22.20 -1.68 2.15
N SER A 76 21.14 -1.25 2.81
CA SER A 76 20.53 -1.96 3.94
C SER A 76 19.10 -2.33 3.58
N ILE A 77 18.66 -3.55 3.88
CA ILE A 77 17.28 -4.02 3.69
C ILE A 77 16.72 -4.59 4.98
N ILE A 78 15.42 -4.44 5.23
CA ILE A 78 14.75 -5.17 6.32
C ILE A 78 14.12 -6.44 5.76
N ALA A 79 14.43 -7.58 6.37
CA ALA A 79 13.80 -8.86 6.14
C ALA A 79 13.20 -9.39 7.45
N HIS A 80 12.26 -10.33 7.34
CA HIS A 80 11.66 -11.02 8.47
C HIS A 80 12.27 -12.43 8.59
N HIS A 81 12.11 -13.08 9.74
CA HIS A 81 12.67 -14.41 10.01
C HIS A 81 12.21 -15.49 9.01
N ASP A 82 11.09 -15.30 8.33
CA ASP A 82 10.61 -16.19 7.25
C ASP A 82 11.32 -15.95 5.90
N GLY A 83 12.28 -15.02 5.85
CA GLY A 83 13.01 -14.60 4.65
C GLY A 83 12.28 -13.56 3.80
N THR A 84 11.06 -13.15 4.17
CA THR A 84 10.28 -12.17 3.41
C THR A 84 10.88 -10.77 3.57
N PRO A 85 11.15 -10.03 2.47
CA PRO A 85 11.61 -8.65 2.56
C PRO A 85 10.43 -7.72 2.91
N SER A 86 10.66 -6.78 3.83
CA SER A 86 9.65 -5.78 4.25
C SER A 86 9.24 -4.79 3.16
N GLY A 87 10.01 -4.71 2.06
CA GLY A 87 9.83 -3.69 1.04
C GLY A 87 10.42 -2.32 1.38
N LEU A 88 11.13 -2.19 2.51
CA LEU A 88 11.97 -1.03 2.84
C LEU A 88 13.45 -1.33 2.56
N MET A 89 14.14 -0.37 1.95
CA MET A 89 15.59 -0.39 1.76
C MET A 89 16.18 1.00 1.89
N LEU A 90 17.38 1.10 2.43
CA LEU A 90 18.17 2.33 2.49
C LEU A 90 19.38 2.13 1.58
N VAL A 91 19.56 3.00 0.60
CA VAL A 91 20.56 2.81 -0.46
C VAL A 91 21.36 4.09 -0.66
N ARG A 92 22.69 3.99 -0.76
CA ARG A 92 23.55 5.11 -1.13
C ARG A 92 23.30 5.53 -2.58
N CYS A 93 23.21 6.83 -2.82
CA CYS A 93 23.00 7.38 -4.16
C CYS A 93 24.08 6.95 -5.16
N GLY A 94 25.35 6.89 -4.73
CA GLY A 94 26.46 6.44 -5.58
C GLY A 94 26.27 5.02 -6.11
N VAL A 95 25.65 4.13 -5.33
CA VAL A 95 25.33 2.75 -5.74
C VAL A 95 24.24 2.71 -6.80
N LEU A 96 23.20 3.53 -6.67
CA LEU A 96 22.11 3.56 -7.66
C LEU A 96 22.60 4.04 -9.02
N ARG A 97 23.60 4.92 -9.05
CA ARG A 97 24.22 5.40 -10.29
C ARG A 97 25.07 4.35 -11.01
N THR A 98 25.43 3.24 -10.37
CA THR A 98 26.09 2.12 -11.07
C THR A 98 25.11 1.28 -11.88
N LEU A 99 23.80 1.42 -11.61
CA LEU A 99 22.78 0.74 -12.40
C LEU A 99 22.71 1.30 -13.83
N PRO A 100 22.38 0.48 -14.83
CA PRO A 100 22.17 0.95 -16.19
C PRO A 100 21.10 2.05 -16.23
N ALA A 101 21.43 3.20 -16.84
CA ALA A 101 20.47 4.29 -17.04
C ALA A 101 19.30 3.88 -17.97
N ALA A 102 19.57 2.95 -18.89
CA ALA A 102 18.62 2.41 -19.86
C ALA A 102 18.41 0.91 -19.66
N GLY A 103 17.18 0.45 -19.93
CA GLY A 103 16.77 -0.95 -19.81
C GLY A 103 15.80 -1.20 -18.65
N PHE A 104 15.15 -2.36 -18.69
CA PHE A 104 14.24 -2.78 -17.64
C PHE A 104 15.03 -3.49 -16.55
N VAL A 105 15.40 -2.75 -15.50
CA VAL A 105 16.09 -3.29 -14.32
C VAL A 105 15.13 -3.25 -13.14
N ASP A 106 14.66 -4.42 -12.69
CA ASP A 106 13.93 -4.52 -11.43
C ASP A 106 14.90 -4.36 -10.25
N MET A 107 14.59 -3.45 -9.33
CA MET A 107 15.47 -3.14 -8.21
C MET A 107 15.73 -4.37 -7.32
N LYS A 108 14.73 -5.20 -7.06
CA LYS A 108 14.86 -6.31 -6.11
C LYS A 108 15.41 -7.56 -6.78
N GLU A 109 14.90 -7.90 -7.95
CA GLU A 109 15.20 -9.17 -8.62
C GLU A 109 16.49 -9.12 -9.44
N GLN A 110 16.90 -7.95 -9.93
CA GLN A 110 18.04 -7.82 -10.85
C GLN A 110 19.13 -6.86 -10.34
N ALA A 111 18.75 -5.69 -9.82
CA ALA A 111 19.72 -4.70 -9.33
C ALA A 111 20.41 -5.18 -8.06
N LEU A 112 19.66 -5.58 -7.02
CA LEU A 112 20.25 -6.01 -5.74
C LEU A 112 21.27 -7.15 -5.89
N PRO A 113 21.01 -8.25 -6.65
CA PRO A 113 22.02 -9.28 -6.89
C PRO A 113 23.27 -8.78 -7.61
N THR A 114 23.14 -7.75 -8.45
CA THR A 114 24.27 -7.13 -9.15
C THR A 114 25.08 -6.25 -8.20
N ILE A 115 24.40 -5.37 -7.47
CA ILE A 115 24.99 -4.49 -6.44
C ILE A 115 25.75 -5.32 -5.39
N ALA A 116 25.19 -6.44 -4.95
CA ALA A 116 25.78 -7.31 -3.93
C ALA A 116 27.14 -7.92 -4.33
N LYS A 117 27.51 -7.89 -5.62
CA LYS A 117 28.82 -8.36 -6.09
C LYS A 117 29.94 -7.35 -5.81
N GLU A 118 29.61 -6.07 -5.72
CA GLU A 118 30.58 -4.97 -5.71
C GLU A 118 30.44 -4.05 -4.50
N HIS A 119 29.30 -4.08 -3.81
CA HIS A 119 28.96 -3.19 -2.69
C HIS A 119 28.52 -3.96 -1.44
N SER A 120 28.58 -3.30 -0.28
CA SER A 120 28.17 -3.89 0.98
C SER A 120 26.64 -3.86 1.14
N VAL A 121 26.00 -5.01 0.94
CA VAL A 121 24.57 -5.21 1.21
C VAL A 121 24.38 -5.82 2.60
N ARG A 122 23.59 -5.17 3.46
CA ARG A 122 23.31 -5.58 4.84
C ARG A 122 21.83 -5.87 5.03
N VAL A 123 21.53 -6.86 5.85
CA VAL A 123 20.15 -7.25 6.18
C VAL A 123 19.90 -6.98 7.67
N VAL A 124 18.82 -6.28 7.97
CA VAL A 124 18.22 -6.18 9.30
C VAL A 124 17.13 -7.23 9.36
N GLU A 125 17.32 -8.26 10.17
CA GLU A 125 16.32 -9.28 10.42
C GLU A 125 15.44 -8.86 11.61
N LEU A 126 14.13 -8.93 11.43
CA LEU A 126 13.14 -8.66 12.47
C LEU A 126 12.29 -9.90 12.74
N ASP A 127 11.96 -10.12 14.02
CA ASP A 127 11.15 -11.27 14.47
C ASP A 127 9.65 -11.10 14.16
N HIS A 128 9.24 -9.94 13.64
CA HIS A 128 7.86 -9.63 13.32
C HIS A 128 7.75 -8.74 12.07
N PRO A 129 6.62 -8.80 11.34
CA PRO A 129 6.43 -7.99 10.15
C PRO A 129 6.48 -6.49 10.46
N SER A 130 7.39 -5.77 9.80
CA SER A 130 7.50 -4.30 9.83
C SER A 130 6.58 -3.57 8.84
N ALA A 131 6.05 -4.31 7.87
CA ALA A 131 5.08 -3.84 6.89
C ALA A 131 4.14 -4.98 6.50
N LEU A 132 2.88 -4.65 6.25
CA LEU A 132 1.87 -5.57 5.72
C LEU A 132 1.58 -5.22 4.27
N PRO A 133 1.73 -6.15 3.32
CA PRO A 133 1.43 -5.88 1.92
C PRO A 133 -0.05 -5.59 1.74
N VAL A 134 -0.41 -4.81 0.71
CA VAL A 134 -1.80 -4.56 0.32
C VAL A 134 -1.94 -4.89 -1.16
N ARG A 135 -2.16 -6.17 -1.47
CA ARG A 135 -2.30 -6.67 -2.85
C ARG A 135 -3.70 -7.19 -3.13
N THR A 136 -4.34 -7.75 -2.12
CA THR A 136 -5.69 -8.29 -2.19
C THR A 136 -6.62 -7.56 -1.22
N LEU A 137 -7.93 -7.75 -1.42
CA LEU A 137 -8.93 -7.28 -0.45
C LEU A 137 -8.68 -7.89 0.94
N SER A 138 -8.34 -9.18 1.01
CA SER A 138 -8.03 -9.83 2.29
C SER A 138 -6.83 -9.16 2.98
N ASP A 139 -5.78 -8.83 2.22
CA ASP A 139 -4.59 -8.16 2.76
C ASP A 139 -4.94 -6.76 3.27
N TYR A 140 -5.73 -6.00 2.50
CA TYR A 140 -6.20 -4.68 2.89
C TYR A 140 -6.95 -4.72 4.23
N MET A 141 -7.89 -5.66 4.36
CA MET A 141 -8.69 -5.82 5.58
C MET A 141 -7.82 -6.25 6.77
N HIS A 142 -6.85 -7.14 6.54
CA HIS A 142 -5.89 -7.56 7.56
C HIS A 142 -4.97 -6.41 8.00
N ALA A 143 -4.49 -5.60 7.05
CA ALA A 143 -3.64 -4.45 7.32
C ALA A 143 -4.37 -3.38 8.16
N LEU A 144 -5.61 -3.04 7.78
CA LEU A 144 -6.44 -2.09 8.53
C LEU A 144 -6.76 -2.60 9.93
N ARG A 145 -7.14 -3.87 10.08
CA ARG A 145 -7.36 -4.49 11.40
C ARG A 145 -6.14 -4.37 12.29
N THR A 146 -4.96 -4.71 11.76
CA THR A 146 -3.72 -4.65 12.52
C THR A 146 -3.39 -3.20 12.91
N HIS A 147 -3.56 -2.26 11.99
CA HIS A 147 -3.35 -0.83 12.25
C HIS A 147 -4.30 -0.30 13.34
N HIS A 148 -5.60 -0.56 13.24
CA HIS A 148 -6.58 -0.14 14.23
C HIS A 148 -6.40 -0.80 15.59
N ARG A 149 -6.01 -2.08 15.63
CA ARG A 149 -5.68 -2.75 16.89
C ARG A 149 -4.53 -2.07 17.57
N ARG A 150 -3.43 -1.76 16.86
CA ARG A 150 -2.29 -1.02 17.45
C ARG A 150 -2.70 0.35 17.97
N SER A 151 -3.46 1.13 17.18
CA SER A 151 -3.92 2.46 17.58
C SER A 151 -4.86 2.44 18.81
N LYS A 152 -5.64 1.36 19.00
CA LYS A 152 -6.53 1.18 20.16
C LYS A 152 -5.88 0.44 21.35
N HIS A 153 -4.87 -0.41 21.10
CA HIS A 153 -4.24 -1.32 22.07
C HIS A 153 -2.85 -0.86 22.54
N ALA A 154 -2.56 0.44 22.53
CA ALA A 154 -1.52 0.98 23.43
C ALA A 154 -1.80 0.69 24.93
N GLN A 155 -2.92 0.04 25.28
CA GLN A 155 -3.36 -0.22 26.66
C GLN A 155 -3.77 -1.66 27.01
N THR A 156 -3.59 -2.68 26.16
CA THR A 156 -4.00 -4.05 26.55
C THR A 156 -2.91 -5.08 26.27
N LEU A 157 -2.30 -5.57 27.36
CA LEU A 157 -1.42 -6.75 27.40
C LEU A 157 -2.07 -7.91 26.63
N GLN A 158 -1.35 -8.45 25.65
CA GLN A 158 -1.81 -9.58 24.83
C GLN A 158 -1.76 -10.89 25.64
N ASP A 159 -2.94 -11.45 25.93
CA ASP A 159 -3.07 -12.86 26.27
C ASP A 159 -2.98 -13.68 24.97
N PRO A 160 -1.98 -14.58 24.82
CA PRO A 160 -1.79 -15.40 23.62
C PRO A 160 -2.89 -16.45 23.41
N TYR A 161 -3.79 -16.64 24.38
CA TYR A 161 -4.94 -17.54 24.29
C TYR A 161 -6.28 -16.81 24.22
N ALA A 162 -6.29 -15.49 24.16
CA ALA A 162 -7.53 -14.74 23.97
C ALA A 162 -8.08 -15.05 22.58
N GLU A 163 -9.18 -15.80 22.54
CA GLU A 163 -9.99 -15.92 21.33
C GLU A 163 -10.41 -14.51 20.92
N ASP A 164 -10.12 -14.15 19.67
CA ASP A 164 -10.40 -12.83 19.09
C ASP A 164 -11.89 -12.69 18.77
N LEU A 165 -12.72 -12.84 19.81
CA LEU A 165 -14.17 -12.71 19.79
C LEU A 165 -14.60 -11.24 19.75
N GLN A 166 -13.76 -10.34 19.23
CA GLN A 166 -14.20 -8.98 18.98
C GLN A 166 -15.29 -9.03 17.92
N ALA A 167 -16.51 -8.69 18.37
CA ALA A 167 -17.70 -8.58 17.56
C ALA A 167 -17.40 -7.76 16.30
N THR A 168 -17.14 -8.47 15.21
CA THR A 168 -17.05 -8.03 13.81
C THR A 168 -16.40 -6.66 13.61
N TYR A 169 -15.15 -6.68 13.18
CA TYR A 169 -14.43 -5.46 12.79
C TYR A 169 -15.22 -4.76 11.69
N SER A 170 -15.64 -3.52 11.92
CA SER A 170 -16.24 -2.70 10.87
C SER A 170 -15.62 -1.32 10.92
N LEU A 171 -15.36 -0.77 9.73
CA LEU A 171 -14.87 0.58 9.57
C LEU A 171 -15.83 1.32 8.67
N VAL A 172 -16.46 2.36 9.22
CA VAL A 172 -17.32 3.27 8.48
C VAL A 172 -16.66 4.64 8.58
N GLU A 173 -16.19 5.16 7.46
CA GLU A 173 -15.56 6.48 7.43
C GLU A 173 -16.60 7.59 7.66
N PRO A 174 -16.20 8.71 8.30
CA PRO A 174 -17.04 9.89 8.36
C PRO A 174 -17.50 10.32 6.96
N GLY A 175 -18.81 10.50 6.79
CA GLY A 175 -19.42 10.86 5.49
C GLY A 175 -19.94 9.68 4.68
N ALA A 176 -19.82 8.44 5.15
CA ALA A 176 -20.61 7.33 4.64
C ALA A 176 -22.04 7.37 5.21
N ASP A 177 -23.03 6.98 4.39
CA ASP A 177 -24.44 6.87 4.78
C ASP A 177 -24.82 5.39 4.91
N VAL A 178 -24.92 4.92 6.15
CA VAL A 178 -25.22 3.51 6.48
C VAL A 178 -26.50 3.46 7.29
N ALA A 179 -27.49 2.74 6.77
CA ALA A 179 -28.74 2.53 7.49
C ALA A 179 -28.55 1.69 8.77
N ASP A 180 -29.26 2.03 9.85
CA ASP A 180 -29.17 1.36 11.15
C ASP A 180 -29.45 -0.15 11.11
N THR A 181 -30.24 -0.62 10.13
CA THR A 181 -30.56 -2.05 9.98
C THR A 181 -29.57 -2.82 9.11
N ALA A 182 -28.57 -2.15 8.53
CA ALA A 182 -27.51 -2.82 7.78
C ALA A 182 -26.57 -3.57 8.72
N ARG A 183 -26.07 -4.73 8.27
CA ARG A 183 -25.13 -5.57 9.02
C ARG A 183 -23.78 -5.54 8.34
N ILE A 184 -22.78 -5.00 9.05
CA ILE A 184 -21.43 -4.83 8.52
C ILE A 184 -20.50 -5.72 9.33
N HIS A 185 -19.93 -6.72 8.66
CA HIS A 185 -19.04 -7.69 9.27
C HIS A 185 -17.72 -7.74 8.51
N ASP A 186 -16.62 -7.46 9.21
CA ASP A 186 -15.27 -7.46 8.64
C ASP A 186 -15.23 -6.67 7.34
N SER A 187 -15.84 -5.49 7.31
CA SER A 187 -16.07 -4.72 6.09
C SER A 187 -15.75 -3.25 6.30
N VAL A 188 -15.36 -2.58 5.21
CA VAL A 188 -15.00 -1.15 5.18
C VAL A 188 -15.98 -0.42 4.27
N VAL A 189 -16.53 0.68 4.76
CA VAL A 189 -17.40 1.58 4.01
C VAL A 189 -16.73 2.95 3.97
N LEU A 190 -16.25 3.34 2.79
CA LEU A 190 -15.51 4.60 2.58
C LEU A 190 -16.48 5.79 2.49
N ALA A 191 -15.95 6.99 2.75
CA ALA A 191 -16.74 8.21 2.73
C ALA A 191 -17.47 8.41 1.38
N GLY A 192 -18.72 8.87 1.43
CA GLY A 192 -19.58 9.04 0.24
C GLY A 192 -20.29 7.77 -0.22
N ALA A 193 -19.95 6.59 0.31
CA ALA A 193 -20.70 5.37 0.04
C ALA A 193 -22.09 5.36 0.71
N LYS A 194 -23.02 4.61 0.13
CA LYS A 194 -24.38 4.42 0.66
C LYS A 194 -24.70 2.94 0.86
N VAL A 195 -25.14 2.58 2.07
CA VAL A 195 -25.58 1.23 2.42
C VAL A 195 -27.02 1.30 2.89
N HIS A 196 -27.94 0.82 2.05
CA HIS A 196 -29.37 0.86 2.32
C HIS A 196 -29.78 -0.14 3.42
N PRO A 197 -31.00 0.01 3.99
CA PRO A 197 -31.49 -0.84 5.06
C PRO A 197 -31.42 -2.34 4.72
N ASP A 198 -31.18 -3.15 5.74
CA ASP A 198 -31.16 -4.62 5.71
C ASP A 198 -30.07 -5.22 4.82
N ALA A 199 -29.17 -4.40 4.26
CA ALA A 199 -28.01 -4.88 3.53
C ALA A 199 -27.04 -5.63 4.46
N ILE A 200 -26.31 -6.60 3.91
CA ILE A 200 -25.33 -7.41 4.63
C ILE A 200 -23.99 -7.34 3.90
N LEU A 201 -22.96 -6.85 4.59
CA LEU A 201 -21.59 -6.79 4.12
C LEU A 201 -20.74 -7.76 4.93
N VAL A 202 -19.98 -8.61 4.25
CA VAL A 202 -19.02 -9.54 4.86
C VAL A 202 -17.70 -9.45 4.12
N ARG A 203 -16.58 -9.14 4.80
CA ARG A 203 -15.24 -9.13 4.17
C ARG A 203 -15.17 -8.29 2.89
N SER A 204 -15.86 -7.15 2.90
CA SER A 204 -16.09 -6.34 1.70
C SER A 204 -15.63 -4.89 1.87
N LEU A 205 -15.32 -4.25 0.75
CA LEU A 205 -14.95 -2.83 0.67
C LEU A 205 -15.99 -2.12 -0.20
N VAL A 206 -16.62 -1.07 0.33
CA VAL A 206 -17.55 -0.20 -0.41
C VAL A 206 -16.83 1.12 -0.68
N CYS A 207 -16.52 1.37 -1.96
CA CYS A 207 -15.79 2.55 -2.40
C CYS A 207 -16.64 3.83 -2.34
N PRO A 208 -16.03 5.02 -2.41
CA PRO A 208 -16.77 6.28 -2.55
C PRO A 208 -17.78 6.22 -3.71
N ASP A 209 -18.94 6.85 -3.50
CA ASP A 209 -20.07 6.89 -4.43
C ASP A 209 -20.71 5.54 -4.80
N ALA A 210 -20.26 4.43 -4.19
CA ALA A 210 -20.89 3.13 -4.37
C ALA A 210 -22.18 3.02 -3.55
N ILE A 211 -23.16 2.30 -4.11
CA ILE A 211 -24.47 2.08 -3.49
C ILE A 211 -24.70 0.58 -3.31
N VAL A 212 -24.93 0.16 -2.07
CA VAL A 212 -25.39 -1.19 -1.74
C VAL A 212 -26.90 -1.12 -1.49
N GLY A 213 -27.67 -1.83 -2.32
CA GLY A 213 -29.12 -1.80 -2.31
C GLY A 213 -29.75 -2.44 -1.06
N ARG A 214 -31.02 -2.14 -0.83
CA ARG A 214 -31.79 -2.69 0.31
C ARG A 214 -31.78 -4.22 0.28
N GLY A 215 -31.47 -4.85 1.42
CA GLY A 215 -31.43 -6.31 1.55
C GLY A 215 -30.30 -7.01 0.78
N GLN A 216 -29.46 -6.26 0.06
CA GLN A 216 -28.40 -6.83 -0.76
C GLN A 216 -27.32 -7.47 0.12
N ARG A 217 -26.83 -8.64 -0.30
CA ARG A 217 -25.72 -9.35 0.34
C ARG A 217 -24.46 -9.19 -0.49
N VAL A 218 -23.39 -8.68 0.12
CA VAL A 218 -22.07 -8.52 -0.50
C VAL A 218 -21.05 -9.24 0.38
N VAL A 219 -20.33 -10.18 -0.22
CA VAL A 219 -19.36 -11.04 0.48
C VAL A 219 -18.09 -11.07 -0.35
N ASP A 220 -16.93 -10.84 0.27
CA ASP A 220 -15.59 -10.93 -0.36
C ASP A 220 -15.41 -10.07 -1.61
N ARG A 221 -15.98 -8.86 -1.62
CA ARG A 221 -15.99 -8.00 -2.82
C ARG A 221 -15.62 -6.56 -2.55
N VAL A 222 -15.06 -5.95 -3.58
CA VAL A 222 -14.95 -4.50 -3.73
C VAL A 222 -16.16 -4.01 -4.54
N VAL A 223 -16.92 -3.07 -3.98
CA VAL A 223 -18.06 -2.42 -4.63
C VAL A 223 -17.63 -1.03 -5.07
N GLY A 224 -17.47 -0.85 -6.39
CA GLY A 224 -17.19 0.45 -6.98
C GLY A 224 -18.46 1.25 -7.28
N PRO A 225 -18.33 2.55 -7.64
CA PRO A 225 -19.45 3.35 -8.10
C PRO A 225 -20.12 2.68 -9.30
N THR A 226 -21.46 2.64 -9.30
CA THR A 226 -22.23 2.16 -10.43
C THR A 226 -21.96 3.11 -11.61
N ARG A 227 -21.15 2.68 -12.57
CA ARG A 227 -21.06 3.39 -13.86
C ARG A 227 -22.48 3.44 -14.41
N ALA A 228 -23.04 4.64 -14.56
CA ALA A 228 -24.26 4.82 -15.33
C ALA A 228 -24.03 4.13 -16.67
N ALA A 229 -24.86 3.15 -17.01
CA ALA A 229 -24.85 2.55 -18.32
C ALA A 229 -25.00 3.71 -19.32
N VAL A 230 -23.96 3.97 -20.11
CA VAL A 230 -24.09 4.83 -21.28
C VAL A 230 -25.13 4.13 -22.14
N SER A 231 -26.35 4.65 -22.11
CA SER A 231 -27.44 4.26 -22.99
C SER A 231 -26.97 4.52 -24.42
N LYS A 232 -26.39 3.50 -25.07
CA LYS A 232 -26.36 3.44 -26.53
C LYS A 232 -27.79 3.16 -27.00
N ARG A 233 -28.62 4.22 -27.00
CA ARG A 233 -29.76 4.31 -27.92
C ARG A 233 -29.23 4.99 -29.18
N GLY A 234 -29.33 4.30 -30.29
CA GLY A 234 -29.05 4.81 -31.63
C GLY A 234 -27.74 4.30 -32.19
N GLU A 235 -27.81 3.17 -32.90
CA GLU A 235 -27.45 3.10 -34.32
C GLU A 235 -27.75 1.67 -34.81
N ASP A 236 -28.97 1.51 -35.32
CA ASP A 236 -29.28 0.55 -36.37
C ASP A 236 -28.61 0.97 -37.69
N ALA A 237 -28.41 -0.01 -38.57
CA ALA A 237 -27.83 0.06 -39.92
C ALA A 237 -26.29 0.21 -39.90
N TRP A 238 -25.50 -0.61 -40.59
CA TRP A 238 -25.64 -1.04 -41.98
C TRP A 238 -25.27 -2.51 -42.21
N ALA A 239 -25.79 -3.01 -43.34
CA ALA A 239 -25.58 -4.31 -43.97
C ALA A 239 -24.11 -4.64 -44.27
#